data_AF-A0A7H8UEL3-F1
#
_entry.id   AF-A0A7H8UEL3-F1
#
_cell.length_a   1.000
_cell.length_b   1.000
_cell.length_c   1.000
_cell.angle_alpha   90.00
_cell.angle_beta   90.00
_cell.angle_gamma   90.00
#
_symmetry.space_group_name_H-M   'P 1'
#
loop_
_entity.id
_entity.type
_entity.pdbx_description
1 polymer ?
#
loop_
_entity_poly.entity_id
_entity_poly.type
_entity_poly.pdbx_seq_one_letter_code
_entity_poly.pdbx_strand_id
1 'polypeptide(L)'
;MKKTFALFTLLAASVTGFAHADDAAIKQSLTKLGVTSSDIQPAPVAGMKTVLTNSGVLYVTEDGKHIIQGPMYDVSGAQPVNVTNQLLMKNLNALEKEMIVYKAAQEKHVITVFTDITCGYCHKLHEEMKDYNALGITVRYLAFPRAGVQSQPEQDMKAIWCAKDRNKAFDDAMNGKGVKPASCDIDIANHYALGVQFGVTGTPAIVLSNGYVVPGYQGPKEMKAFLDEHQKQMGGK
;
A
#
# COMPACT_ATOMS: atom_id res chain seq x y z
N MET A 1 -33.81 53.25 48.60
CA MET A 1 -32.63 52.95 47.76
C MET A 1 -32.76 51.50 47.29
N LYS A 2 -33.12 51.28 46.01
CA LYS A 2 -33.49 49.97 45.46
C LYS A 2 -32.23 49.20 45.05
N LYS A 3 -32.05 47.99 45.59
CA LYS A 3 -30.95 47.07 45.22
C LYS A 3 -31.44 46.16 44.09
N THR A 4 -30.86 46.31 42.90
CA THR A 4 -31.06 45.44 41.75
C THR A 4 -30.07 44.27 41.83
N PHE A 5 -30.58 43.05 41.96
CA PHE A 5 -29.82 41.82 41.76
C PHE A 5 -29.89 41.45 40.27
N ALA A 6 -28.74 41.45 39.59
CA ALA A 6 -28.63 40.92 38.23
C ALA A 6 -28.18 39.46 38.32
N LEU A 7 -29.02 38.55 37.84
CA LEU A 7 -28.75 37.12 37.74
C LEU A 7 -27.95 36.86 36.45
N PHE A 8 -26.71 36.38 36.57
CA PHE A 8 -25.89 35.93 35.45
C PHE A 8 -26.13 34.42 35.24
N THR A 9 -26.85 34.06 34.18
CA THR A 9 -27.02 32.66 33.75
C THR A 9 -25.78 32.22 32.98
N LEU A 10 -24.98 31.34 33.59
CA LEU A 10 -23.81 30.72 32.97
C LEU A 10 -24.27 29.54 32.10
N LEU A 11 -24.26 29.72 30.77
CA LEU A 11 -24.56 28.64 29.82
C LEU A 11 -23.29 27.79 29.62
N ALA A 12 -23.22 26.65 30.30
CA ALA A 12 -22.14 25.69 30.12
C ALA A 12 -22.32 24.94 28.79
N ALA A 13 -21.59 25.35 27.76
CA ALA A 13 -21.46 24.58 26.52
C ALA A 13 -20.57 23.35 26.80
N SER A 14 -21.21 22.21 27.06
CA SER A 14 -20.55 20.92 27.11
C SER A 14 -20.10 20.53 25.70
N VAL A 15 -18.83 20.79 25.39
CA VAL A 15 -18.15 20.20 24.22
C VAL A 15 -17.94 18.72 24.53
N THR A 16 -18.91 17.89 24.17
CA THR A 16 -18.71 16.44 24.14
C THR A 16 -17.73 16.12 23.02
N GLY A 17 -16.50 15.79 23.38
CA GLY A 17 -15.55 15.19 22.46
C GLY A 17 -16.15 13.87 21.94
N PHE A 18 -16.24 13.73 20.62
CA PHE A 18 -16.54 12.46 19.95
C PHE A 18 -15.36 11.52 20.18
N ALA A 19 -15.33 10.89 21.36
CA ALA A 19 -14.48 9.74 21.60
C ALA A 19 -15.01 8.57 20.74
N HIS A 20 -14.14 8.02 19.88
CA HIS A 20 -14.39 6.89 18.98
C HIS A 20 -14.76 5.60 19.73
N ALA A 21 -16.01 5.50 20.19
CA ALA A 21 -16.59 4.30 20.81
C ALA A 21 -17.27 3.36 19.79
N ASP A 22 -17.30 3.72 18.51
CA ASP A 22 -18.23 3.15 17.52
C ASP A 22 -17.70 1.93 16.74
N ASP A 23 -16.38 1.69 16.75
CA ASP A 23 -15.80 0.58 15.96
C ASP A 23 -15.92 -0.79 16.64
N ALA A 24 -16.46 -0.85 17.86
CA ALA A 24 -16.53 -2.08 18.66
C ALA A 24 -17.36 -3.19 17.97
N ALA A 25 -18.48 -2.82 17.35
CA ALA A 25 -19.33 -3.75 16.61
C ALA A 25 -18.58 -4.38 15.43
N ILE A 26 -17.84 -3.57 14.67
CA ILE A 26 -17.00 -4.02 13.55
C ILE A 26 -15.93 -4.99 14.04
N LYS A 27 -15.16 -4.61 15.07
CA LYS A 27 -14.09 -5.47 15.63
C LYS A 27 -14.64 -6.80 16.14
N GLN A 28 -15.80 -6.79 16.79
CA GLN A 28 -16.44 -8.00 17.28
C GLN A 28 -16.88 -8.93 16.14
N SER A 29 -17.48 -8.38 15.08
CA SER A 29 -17.86 -9.15 13.88
C SER A 29 -16.64 -9.75 13.18
N LEU A 30 -15.58 -8.97 13.00
CA LEU A 30 -14.33 -9.42 12.36
C LEU A 30 -13.63 -10.51 13.16
N THR A 31 -13.60 -10.39 14.50
CA THR A 31 -13.01 -11.41 15.38
C THR A 31 -13.73 -12.76 15.24
N LYS A 32 -15.07 -12.76 15.10
CA LYS A 32 -15.85 -14.00 14.86
C LYS A 32 -15.51 -14.67 13.52
N LEU A 33 -15.01 -13.90 12.56
CA LEU A 33 -14.55 -14.38 11.26
C LEU A 33 -13.05 -14.73 11.24
N GLY A 34 -12.36 -14.66 12.39
CA GLY A 34 -10.93 -14.94 12.50
C GLY A 34 -10.03 -13.78 12.06
N VAL A 35 -10.58 -12.60 11.79
CA VAL A 35 -9.81 -11.40 11.48
C VAL A 35 -9.45 -10.68 12.78
N THR A 36 -8.20 -10.80 13.20
CA THR A 36 -7.71 -10.30 14.50
C THR A 36 -6.90 -9.01 14.40
N SER A 37 -6.30 -8.74 13.23
CA SER A 37 -5.60 -7.49 12.94
C SER A 37 -6.42 -6.68 11.93
N SER A 38 -6.86 -5.50 12.36
CA SER A 38 -7.57 -4.57 11.48
C SER A 38 -7.28 -3.12 11.86
N ASP A 39 -7.07 -2.29 10.85
CA ASP A 39 -7.08 -0.83 10.97
C ASP A 39 -8.39 -0.31 10.39
N ILE A 40 -9.13 0.51 11.16
CA ILE A 40 -10.47 0.98 10.79
C ILE A 40 -10.38 2.47 10.49
N GLN A 41 -10.77 2.83 9.28
CA GLN A 41 -10.70 4.18 8.72
C GLN A 41 -12.10 4.60 8.24
N PRO A 42 -12.40 5.91 8.18
CA PRO A 42 -13.61 6.41 7.52
C PRO A 42 -13.68 5.97 6.05
N ALA A 43 -14.84 5.52 5.59
CA ALA A 43 -15.10 5.32 4.17
C ALA A 43 -15.75 6.57 3.54
N PRO A 44 -15.62 6.78 2.22
CA PRO A 44 -16.30 7.88 1.53
C PRO A 44 -17.83 7.65 1.37
N VAL A 45 -18.32 6.45 1.68
CA VAL A 45 -19.75 6.11 1.68
C VAL A 45 -20.30 6.19 3.11
N ALA A 46 -21.37 6.97 3.29
CA ALA A 46 -22.03 7.14 4.59
C ALA A 46 -22.54 5.80 5.13
N GLY A 47 -22.40 5.59 6.45
CA GLY A 47 -22.79 4.34 7.12
C GLY A 47 -21.81 3.18 6.90
N MET A 48 -20.64 3.41 6.30
CA MET A 48 -19.59 2.42 6.11
C MET A 48 -18.24 2.89 6.67
N LYS A 49 -17.40 1.92 7.03
CA LYS A 49 -15.99 2.08 7.36
C LYS A 49 -15.12 1.28 6.40
N THR A 50 -13.92 1.77 6.14
CA THR A 50 -12.86 1.02 5.45
C THR A 50 -12.03 0.28 6.49
N VAL A 51 -11.94 -1.04 6.35
CA VAL A 51 -11.22 -1.92 7.27
C VAL A 51 -10.05 -2.55 6.52
N LEU A 52 -8.82 -2.19 6.90
CA LEU A 52 -7.60 -2.76 6.36
C LEU A 52 -7.26 -4.02 7.14
N THR A 53 -7.18 -5.17 6.46
CA THR A 53 -6.83 -6.46 7.07
C THR A 53 -5.61 -7.06 6.38
N ASN A 54 -5.02 -8.10 6.95
CA ASN A 54 -3.92 -8.83 6.32
C ASN A 54 -4.37 -9.62 5.06
N SER A 55 -5.68 -9.81 4.88
CA SER A 55 -6.28 -10.55 3.76
C SER A 55 -6.94 -9.63 2.73
N GLY A 56 -6.68 -8.32 2.81
CA GLY A 56 -7.22 -7.31 1.89
C GLY A 56 -8.07 -6.25 2.60
N VAL A 57 -8.68 -5.38 1.80
CA VAL A 57 -9.54 -4.29 2.30
C VAL A 57 -11.01 -4.70 2.27
N LEU A 58 -11.69 -4.49 3.39
CA LEU A 58 -13.12 -4.71 3.54
C LEU A 58 -13.83 -3.36 3.75
N TYR A 59 -15.05 -3.27 3.26
CA TYR A 59 -15.99 -2.19 3.56
C TYR A 59 -17.07 -2.75 4.45
N VAL A 60 -17.16 -2.24 5.68
CA VAL A 60 -18.05 -2.77 6.71
C VAL A 60 -19.02 -1.69 7.11
N THR A 61 -20.31 -2.05 7.19
CA THR A 61 -21.34 -1.14 7.76
C THR A 61 -21.00 -0.80 9.20
N GLU A 62 -21.36 0.41 9.67
CA GLU A 62 -21.01 0.87 11.03
C GLU A 62 -21.57 -0.06 12.13
N ASP A 63 -22.70 -0.72 11.88
CA ASP A 63 -23.28 -1.72 12.80
C ASP A 63 -22.60 -3.10 12.75
N GLY A 64 -21.58 -3.27 11.90
CA GLY A 64 -20.77 -4.48 11.78
C GLY A 64 -21.49 -5.67 11.13
N LYS A 65 -22.69 -5.50 10.56
CA LYS A 65 -23.51 -6.63 10.07
C LYS A 65 -23.26 -7.03 8.63
N HIS A 66 -22.85 -6.09 7.79
CA HIS A 66 -22.60 -6.32 6.37
C HIS A 66 -21.17 -5.98 6.01
N ILE A 67 -20.56 -6.87 5.21
CA ILE A 67 -19.18 -6.77 4.72
C ILE A 67 -19.21 -6.86 3.19
N ILE A 68 -18.51 -5.95 2.54
CA ILE A 68 -18.28 -5.95 1.09
C ILE A 68 -16.77 -5.95 0.88
N GLN A 69 -16.26 -6.85 0.04
CA GLN A 69 -14.85 -6.86 -0.32
C GLN A 69 -14.55 -5.67 -1.24
N GLY A 70 -13.43 -4.98 -1.00
CA GLY A 70 -12.95 -3.92 -1.89
C GLY A 70 -12.45 -4.45 -3.25
N PRO A 71 -11.97 -3.54 -4.13
CA PRO A 71 -11.83 -2.11 -3.88
C PRO A 71 -13.13 -1.32 -4.11
N MET A 72 -13.15 -0.09 -3.59
CA MET A 72 -14.18 0.90 -3.91
C MET A 72 -13.63 1.86 -4.97
N TYR A 73 -14.50 2.23 -5.91
CA TYR A 73 -14.20 3.22 -6.92
C TYR A 73 -15.09 4.44 -6.76
N ASP A 74 -14.50 5.63 -6.83
CA ASP A 74 -15.21 6.87 -7.09
C ASP A 74 -15.34 7.05 -8.60
N VAL A 75 -16.58 7.12 -9.09
CA VAL A 75 -16.92 7.27 -10.51
C VAL A 75 -17.61 8.61 -10.81
N SER A 76 -17.50 9.58 -9.89
CA SER A 76 -18.08 10.92 -10.06
C SER A 76 -17.30 11.80 -11.04
N GLY A 77 -16.03 11.47 -11.28
CA GLY A 77 -15.14 12.19 -12.20
C GLY A 77 -15.15 11.64 -13.63
N ALA A 78 -14.26 12.19 -14.46
CA ALA A 78 -14.09 11.76 -15.85
C ALA A 78 -13.56 10.33 -16.00
N GLN A 79 -12.85 9.82 -14.99
CA GLN A 79 -12.29 8.48 -14.93
C GLN A 79 -12.58 7.85 -13.57
N PRO A 80 -12.86 6.54 -13.50
CA PRO A 80 -12.96 5.82 -12.23
C PRO A 80 -11.65 5.90 -11.43
N VAL A 81 -11.76 6.24 -10.15
CA VAL A 81 -10.62 6.33 -9.22
C VAL A 81 -10.77 5.28 -8.14
N ASN A 82 -9.77 4.40 -8.00
CA ASN A 82 -9.73 3.43 -6.91
C ASN A 82 -9.38 4.14 -5.58
N VAL A 83 -10.40 4.51 -4.81
CA VAL A 83 -10.22 5.22 -3.53
C VAL A 83 -9.63 4.33 -2.44
N THR A 84 -9.80 2.99 -2.53
CA THR A 84 -9.08 2.04 -1.67
C THR A 84 -7.58 2.22 -1.82
N ASN A 85 -7.08 2.19 -3.06
CA ASN A 85 -5.64 2.24 -3.30
C ASN A 85 -5.05 3.61 -2.97
N GLN A 86 -5.80 4.69 -3.17
CA GLN A 86 -5.37 6.03 -2.74
C GLN A 86 -5.17 6.11 -1.23
N LEU A 87 -6.07 5.51 -0.43
CA LEU A 87 -5.90 5.40 1.01
C LEU A 87 -4.62 4.62 1.37
N LEU A 88 -4.38 3.50 0.68
CA LEU A 88 -3.22 2.64 0.92
C LEU A 88 -1.87 3.30 0.56
N MET A 89 -1.87 4.37 -0.25
CA MET A 89 -0.63 5.10 -0.54
C MET A 89 0.03 5.68 0.72
N LYS A 90 -0.74 6.02 1.76
CA LYS A 90 -0.19 6.42 3.06
C LYS A 90 0.65 5.29 3.67
N ASN A 91 0.14 4.06 3.61
CA ASN A 91 0.82 2.87 4.16
C ASN A 91 2.03 2.50 3.31
N LEU A 92 1.92 2.63 1.99
CA LEU A 92 3.05 2.44 1.06
C LEU A 92 4.18 3.44 1.34
N ASN A 93 3.85 4.71 1.53
CA ASN A 93 4.84 5.75 1.83
C ASN A 93 5.47 5.56 3.22
N ALA A 94 4.76 4.98 4.18
CA ALA A 94 5.33 4.64 5.48
C ALA A 94 6.48 3.60 5.37
N LEU A 95 6.48 2.77 4.33
CA LEU A 95 7.51 1.76 4.05
C LEU A 95 8.66 2.29 3.18
N GLU A 96 8.72 3.59 2.85
CA GLU A 96 9.72 4.14 1.94
C GLU A 96 11.17 3.82 2.37
N LYS A 97 11.45 3.83 3.69
CA LYS A 97 12.77 3.51 4.26
C LYS A 97 13.17 2.04 4.12
N GLU A 98 12.20 1.17 3.85
CA GLU A 98 12.39 -0.27 3.68
C GLU A 98 12.56 -0.63 2.21
N MET A 99 12.23 0.26 1.27
CA MET A 99 12.33 -0.02 -0.16
C MET A 99 13.78 -0.19 -0.64
N ILE A 100 13.98 -1.06 -1.63
CA ILE A 100 15.22 -1.12 -2.42
C ILE A 100 15.02 -0.24 -3.64
N VAL A 101 15.78 0.86 -3.74
CA VAL A 101 15.54 1.91 -4.74
C VAL A 101 16.64 1.90 -5.80
N TYR A 102 16.24 1.77 -7.06
CA TYR A 102 17.07 1.96 -8.24
C TYR A 102 16.65 3.25 -8.91
N LYS A 103 17.37 4.34 -8.58
CA LYS A 103 17.01 5.70 -8.95
C LYS A 103 17.47 6.03 -10.37
N ALA A 104 16.57 6.58 -11.18
CA ALA A 104 16.91 7.17 -12.47
C ALA A 104 17.68 8.48 -12.29
N ALA A 105 18.71 8.71 -13.12
CA ALA A 105 19.49 9.95 -13.06
C ALA A 105 18.67 11.20 -13.42
N GLN A 106 17.79 11.07 -14.42
CA GLN A 106 16.80 12.08 -14.80
C GLN A 106 15.40 11.54 -14.51
N GLU A 107 15.03 11.54 -13.22
CA GLU A 107 13.76 11.00 -12.75
C GLU A 107 12.56 11.76 -13.34
N LYS A 108 11.73 11.03 -14.09
CA LYS A 108 10.45 11.47 -14.66
C LYS A 108 9.28 10.77 -14.00
N HIS A 109 9.46 9.50 -13.65
CA HIS A 109 8.45 8.64 -13.06
C HIS A 109 9.03 7.85 -11.89
N VAL A 110 8.19 7.57 -10.89
CA VAL A 110 8.53 6.68 -9.77
C VAL A 110 7.47 5.59 -9.71
N ILE A 111 7.90 4.34 -9.76
CA ILE A 111 7.03 3.18 -9.60
C ILE A 111 7.47 2.35 -8.40
N THR A 112 6.49 1.77 -7.70
CA THR A 112 6.76 0.81 -6.62
C THR A 112 6.38 -0.57 -7.10
N VAL A 113 7.30 -1.53 -7.00
CA VAL A 113 7.13 -2.86 -7.56
C VAL A 113 7.14 -3.88 -6.44
N PHE A 114 6.02 -4.59 -6.28
CA PHE A 114 5.96 -5.80 -5.49
C PHE A 114 6.64 -6.93 -6.28
N THR A 115 7.76 -7.42 -5.77
CA THR A 115 8.67 -8.35 -6.47
C THR A 115 8.90 -9.63 -5.68
N ASP A 116 9.24 -10.71 -6.39
CA ASP A 116 9.60 -12.00 -5.83
C ASP A 116 10.88 -12.49 -6.53
N ILE A 117 11.93 -12.81 -5.76
CA ILE A 117 13.22 -13.27 -6.30
C ILE A 117 13.16 -14.65 -6.97
N THR A 118 12.01 -15.34 -6.89
CA THR A 118 11.76 -16.62 -7.58
C THR A 118 10.88 -16.47 -8.83
N CYS A 119 10.50 -15.24 -9.19
CA CYS A 119 9.61 -14.98 -10.32
C CYS A 119 10.40 -14.63 -11.58
N GLY A 120 10.23 -15.43 -12.64
CA GLY A 120 10.92 -15.20 -13.92
C GLY A 120 10.71 -13.80 -14.52
N TYR A 121 9.50 -13.23 -14.43
CA TYR A 121 9.27 -11.85 -14.89
C TYR A 121 9.86 -10.78 -13.97
N CYS A 122 10.08 -11.10 -12.69
CA CYS A 122 10.82 -10.20 -11.79
C CYS A 122 12.31 -10.21 -12.15
N HIS A 123 12.89 -11.37 -12.49
CA HIS A 123 14.25 -11.45 -13.04
C HIS A 123 14.36 -10.59 -14.30
N LYS A 124 13.45 -10.78 -15.26
CA LYS A 124 13.42 -9.99 -16.50
C LYS A 124 13.35 -8.48 -16.25
N LEU A 125 12.44 -8.03 -15.38
CA LEU A 125 12.33 -6.61 -15.02
C LEU A 125 13.64 -6.08 -14.43
N HIS A 126 14.30 -6.86 -13.58
CA HIS A 126 15.53 -6.45 -12.92
C HIS A 126 16.75 -6.46 -13.87
N GLU A 127 16.83 -7.40 -14.80
CA GLU A 127 17.85 -7.41 -15.87
C GLU A 127 17.80 -6.12 -16.71
N GLU A 128 16.59 -5.59 -16.92
CA GLU A 128 16.34 -4.37 -17.69
C GLU A 128 16.38 -3.08 -16.83
N MET A 129 16.80 -3.15 -15.56
CA MET A 129 16.76 -2.01 -14.63
C MET A 129 17.45 -0.74 -15.18
N LYS A 130 18.59 -0.92 -15.86
CA LYS A 130 19.31 0.19 -16.49
C LYS A 130 18.50 0.87 -17.59
N ASP A 131 17.71 0.12 -18.34
CA ASP A 131 16.88 0.64 -19.41
C ASP A 131 15.67 1.41 -18.85
N TYR A 132 15.05 0.93 -17.76
CA TYR A 132 14.04 1.71 -17.03
C TYR A 132 14.63 3.04 -16.53
N ASN A 133 15.80 2.98 -15.87
CA ASN A 133 16.45 4.17 -15.33
C ASN A 133 16.88 5.15 -16.43
N ALA A 134 17.37 4.66 -17.58
CA ALA A 134 17.72 5.49 -18.74
C ALA A 134 16.50 6.22 -19.33
N LEU A 135 15.31 5.64 -19.21
CA LEU A 135 14.04 6.27 -19.62
C LEU A 135 13.45 7.20 -18.55
N GLY A 136 14.16 7.41 -17.43
CA GLY A 136 13.73 8.28 -16.34
C GLY A 136 12.78 7.63 -15.35
N ILE A 137 12.72 6.29 -15.30
CA ILE A 137 11.84 5.55 -14.39
C ILE A 137 12.67 5.07 -13.20
N THR A 138 12.36 5.60 -12.01
CA THR A 138 12.88 5.09 -10.73
C THR A 138 12.02 3.92 -10.28
N VAL A 139 12.67 2.81 -9.95
CA VAL A 139 12.01 1.59 -9.44
C VAL A 139 12.28 1.44 -7.96
N ARG A 140 11.23 1.26 -7.16
CA ARG A 140 11.30 0.99 -5.73
C ARG A 140 10.72 -0.39 -5.45
N TYR A 141 11.49 -1.33 -4.94
CA TYR A 141 10.98 -2.66 -4.63
C TYR A 141 10.42 -2.77 -3.21
N LEU A 142 9.33 -3.51 -3.09
CA LEU A 142 8.86 -4.15 -1.87
C LEU A 142 8.76 -5.67 -2.11
N ALA A 143 9.05 -6.46 -1.08
CA ALA A 143 9.03 -7.91 -1.18
C ALA A 143 7.60 -8.45 -1.19
N PHE A 144 7.32 -9.40 -2.08
CA PHE A 144 6.04 -10.10 -2.17
C PHE A 144 6.28 -11.59 -2.46
N PRO A 145 6.53 -12.42 -1.44
CA PRO A 145 6.72 -13.86 -1.64
C PRO A 145 5.41 -14.50 -2.10
N ARG A 146 5.32 -14.94 -3.37
CA ARG A 146 4.09 -15.55 -3.90
C ARG A 146 3.74 -16.86 -3.21
N ALA A 147 4.74 -17.55 -2.66
CA ALA A 147 4.57 -18.75 -1.84
C ALA A 147 4.07 -18.46 -0.41
N GLY A 148 3.82 -17.19 -0.08
CA GLY A 148 3.30 -16.74 1.22
C GLY A 148 4.39 -16.39 2.23
N VAL A 149 3.96 -15.83 3.35
CA VAL A 149 4.82 -15.60 4.52
C VAL A 149 5.28 -16.94 5.11
N GLN A 150 6.48 -16.99 5.70
CA GLN A 150 7.13 -18.21 6.22
C GLN A 150 7.70 -19.17 5.15
N SER A 151 7.58 -18.83 3.86
CA SER A 151 8.16 -19.61 2.77
C SER A 151 9.68 -19.37 2.63
N GLN A 152 10.40 -20.27 1.96
CA GLN A 152 11.83 -20.05 1.69
C GLN A 152 12.11 -18.73 0.94
N PRO A 153 11.32 -18.34 -0.10
CA PRO A 153 11.49 -17.03 -0.74
C PRO A 153 11.32 -15.85 0.22
N GLU A 154 10.43 -15.95 1.22
CA GLU A 154 10.27 -14.91 2.23
C GLU A 154 11.54 -14.77 3.08
N GLN A 155 12.10 -15.89 3.57
CA GLN A 155 13.33 -15.91 4.36
C GLN A 155 14.53 -15.34 3.59
N ASP A 156 14.65 -15.73 2.32
CA ASP A 156 15.71 -15.23 1.43
C ASP A 156 15.56 -13.72 1.18
N MET A 157 14.34 -13.25 0.88
CA MET A 157 14.09 -11.81 0.71
C MET A 157 14.29 -11.02 2.01
N LYS A 158 13.92 -11.57 3.17
CA LYS A 158 14.22 -10.97 4.47
C LYS A 158 15.72 -10.74 4.64
N ALA A 159 16.55 -11.72 4.29
CA ALA A 159 18.00 -11.59 4.35
C ALA A 159 18.52 -10.52 3.36
N ILE A 160 17.96 -10.43 2.15
CA ILE A 160 18.30 -9.35 1.20
C ILE A 160 17.94 -7.96 1.77
N TRP A 161 16.75 -7.81 2.33
CA TRP A 161 16.28 -6.54 2.92
C TRP A 161 17.07 -6.14 4.17
N CYS A 162 17.63 -7.11 4.89
CA CYS A 162 18.49 -6.87 6.04
C CYS A 162 19.98 -6.76 5.68
N ALA A 163 20.35 -6.87 4.41
CA ALA A 163 21.73 -6.68 3.98
C ALA A 163 22.17 -5.22 4.20
N LYS A 164 23.47 -5.04 4.49
CA LYS A 164 24.09 -3.70 4.61
C LYS A 164 23.93 -2.89 3.32
N ASP A 165 24.03 -3.56 2.17
CA ASP A 165 23.78 -3.01 0.85
C ASP A 165 22.68 -3.84 0.19
N ARG A 166 21.43 -3.35 0.29
CA ARG A 166 20.25 -4.06 -0.20
C ARG A 166 20.25 -4.17 -1.72
N ASN A 167 20.70 -3.12 -2.43
CA ASN A 167 20.79 -3.11 -3.89
C ASN A 167 21.74 -4.22 -4.34
N LYS A 168 22.97 -4.26 -3.80
CA LYS A 168 23.92 -5.30 -4.14
C LYS A 168 23.43 -6.70 -3.79
N ALA A 169 22.80 -6.88 -2.64
CA ALA A 169 22.26 -8.19 -2.24
C ALA A 169 21.13 -8.65 -3.17
N PHE A 170 20.27 -7.74 -3.60
CA PHE A 170 19.21 -8.01 -4.56
C PHE A 170 19.79 -8.34 -5.94
N ASP A 171 20.74 -7.53 -6.44
CA ASP A 171 21.45 -7.80 -7.70
C ASP A 171 22.09 -9.20 -7.69
N ASP A 172 22.80 -9.55 -6.62
CA ASP A 172 23.48 -10.84 -6.50
C ASP A 172 22.46 -12.01 -6.47
N ALA A 173 21.33 -11.86 -5.77
CA ALA A 173 20.26 -12.86 -5.75
C ALA A 173 19.60 -13.05 -7.13
N MET A 174 19.25 -11.95 -7.81
CA MET A 174 18.61 -12.00 -9.13
C MET A 174 19.54 -12.54 -10.23
N ASN A 175 20.86 -12.44 -10.03
CA ASN A 175 21.89 -13.03 -10.89
C ASN A 175 22.31 -14.46 -10.46
N GLY A 176 21.59 -15.10 -9.53
CA GLY A 176 21.83 -16.50 -9.15
C GLY A 176 23.05 -16.74 -8.27
N LYS A 177 23.63 -15.71 -7.66
CA LYS A 177 24.79 -15.85 -6.75
C LYS A 177 24.41 -16.25 -5.32
N GLY A 178 23.12 -16.49 -5.07
CA GLY A 178 22.57 -16.88 -3.78
C GLY A 178 22.41 -15.70 -2.81
N VAL A 179 21.80 -15.99 -1.66
CA VAL A 179 21.51 -15.01 -0.62
C VAL A 179 22.39 -15.26 0.59
N LYS A 180 23.02 -14.19 1.10
CA LYS A 180 23.78 -14.24 2.35
C LYS A 180 22.83 -14.04 3.53
N PRO A 181 22.89 -14.89 4.58
CA PRO A 181 22.06 -14.69 5.76
C PRO A 181 22.28 -13.32 6.40
N ALA A 182 21.20 -12.63 6.72
CA ALA A 182 21.19 -11.40 7.49
C ALA A 182 19.86 -11.27 8.24
N SER A 183 19.87 -10.52 9.34
CA SER A 183 18.68 -10.28 10.16
C SER A 183 18.65 -8.84 10.65
N CYS A 184 17.45 -8.30 10.80
CA CYS A 184 17.12 -6.94 11.19
C CYS A 184 15.62 -6.85 11.51
N ASP A 185 15.10 -5.67 11.84
CA ASP A 185 13.71 -5.50 12.30
C ASP A 185 12.66 -5.42 11.17
N ILE A 186 13.07 -5.38 9.89
CA ILE A 186 12.16 -5.25 8.73
C ILE A 186 11.25 -6.46 8.60
N ASP A 187 9.95 -6.33 8.81
CA ASP A 187 9.02 -7.45 8.66
C ASP A 187 8.46 -7.55 7.23
N ILE A 188 8.87 -8.60 6.50
CA ILE A 188 8.40 -8.85 5.12
C ILE A 188 6.89 -9.12 5.09
N ALA A 189 6.29 -9.58 6.20
CA ALA A 189 4.84 -9.73 6.30
C ALA A 189 4.10 -8.40 6.12
N ASN A 190 4.68 -7.27 6.52
CA ASN A 190 4.10 -5.94 6.29
C ASN A 190 4.09 -5.58 4.80
N HIS A 191 5.15 -5.90 4.07
CA HIS A 191 5.21 -5.71 2.61
C HIS A 191 4.16 -6.58 1.92
N TYR A 192 4.10 -7.86 2.28
CA TYR A 192 3.16 -8.82 1.72
C TYR A 192 1.71 -8.40 1.97
N ALA A 193 1.36 -8.08 3.22
CA ALA A 193 0.01 -7.65 3.59
C ALA A 193 -0.41 -6.39 2.83
N LEU A 194 0.49 -5.42 2.67
CA LEU A 194 0.21 -4.23 1.86
C LEU A 194 -0.03 -4.58 0.38
N GLY A 195 0.76 -5.49 -0.20
CA GLY A 195 0.53 -5.98 -1.55
C GLY A 195 -0.85 -6.64 -1.69
N VAL A 196 -1.24 -7.48 -0.73
CA VAL A 196 -2.57 -8.10 -0.70
C VAL A 196 -3.67 -7.03 -0.62
N GLN A 197 -3.49 -5.97 0.18
CA GLN A 197 -4.42 -4.84 0.27
C GLN A 197 -4.56 -4.08 -1.06
N PHE A 198 -3.47 -3.91 -1.82
CA PHE A 198 -3.50 -3.35 -3.17
C PHE A 198 -4.13 -4.30 -4.21
N GLY A 199 -4.47 -5.54 -3.84
CA GLY A 199 -5.02 -6.54 -4.76
C GLY A 199 -3.95 -7.29 -5.58
N VAL A 200 -2.70 -7.29 -5.12
CA VAL A 200 -1.61 -8.02 -5.78
C VAL A 200 -1.84 -9.53 -5.65
N THR A 201 -1.95 -10.21 -6.79
CA THR A 201 -2.12 -11.68 -6.88
C THR A 201 -0.95 -12.37 -7.59
N GLY A 202 -0.04 -11.60 -8.17
CA GLY A 202 1.14 -12.09 -8.89
C GLY A 202 2.22 -11.02 -8.98
N THR A 203 3.44 -11.44 -9.32
CA THR A 203 4.59 -10.53 -9.44
C THR A 203 5.20 -10.58 -10.86
N PRO A 204 5.82 -9.49 -11.34
CA PRO A 204 5.85 -8.18 -10.71
C PRO A 204 4.47 -7.51 -10.74
N ALA A 205 4.14 -6.77 -9.69
CA ALA A 205 2.97 -5.89 -9.67
C ALA A 205 3.42 -4.46 -9.40
N ILE A 206 2.96 -3.53 -10.24
CA ILE A 206 3.54 -2.19 -10.33
C ILE A 206 2.51 -1.19 -9.83
N VAL A 207 2.80 -0.50 -8.73
CA VAL A 207 1.97 0.55 -8.13
C VAL A 207 2.51 1.92 -8.53
N LEU A 208 1.65 2.72 -9.14
CA LEU A 208 1.94 4.09 -9.54
C LEU A 208 1.79 5.06 -8.37
N SER A 209 2.23 6.30 -8.55
CA SER A 209 2.16 7.37 -7.53
C SER A 209 0.74 7.71 -7.08
N ASN A 210 -0.28 7.39 -7.87
CA ASN A 210 -1.69 7.60 -7.53
C ASN A 210 -2.39 6.34 -6.99
N GLY A 211 -1.65 5.25 -6.74
CA GLY A 211 -2.18 3.97 -6.26
C GLY A 211 -2.74 3.06 -7.34
N TYR A 212 -2.73 3.46 -8.61
CA TYR A 212 -3.10 2.55 -9.70
C TYR A 212 -2.14 1.36 -9.75
N VAL A 213 -2.68 0.15 -9.90
CA VAL A 213 -1.90 -1.09 -10.00
C VAL A 213 -1.90 -1.53 -11.46
N VAL A 214 -0.73 -1.52 -12.08
CA VAL A 214 -0.49 -2.13 -13.38
C VAL A 214 -0.22 -3.62 -13.14
N PRO A 215 -1.09 -4.52 -13.61
CA PRO A 215 -0.88 -5.95 -13.44
C PRO A 215 0.19 -6.46 -14.40
N GLY A 216 1.17 -7.19 -13.87
CA GLY A 216 2.17 -7.89 -14.65
C GLY A 216 3.37 -7.03 -15.09
N TYR A 217 4.22 -7.67 -15.88
CA TYR A 217 5.42 -7.06 -16.44
C TYR A 217 5.09 -6.26 -17.71
N GLN A 218 5.73 -5.10 -17.85
CA GLN A 218 5.82 -4.34 -19.09
C GLN A 218 7.27 -3.94 -19.29
N GLY A 219 7.82 -4.12 -20.50
CA GLY A 219 9.21 -3.74 -20.77
C GLY A 219 9.44 -2.23 -20.69
N PRO A 220 10.70 -1.76 -20.59
CA PRO A 220 11.02 -0.36 -20.33
C PRO A 220 10.31 0.66 -21.24
N LYS A 221 10.28 0.40 -22.56
CA LYS A 221 9.65 1.31 -23.53
C LYS A 221 8.13 1.33 -23.40
N GLU A 222 7.51 0.17 -23.20
CA GLU A 222 6.06 0.04 -23.01
C GLU A 222 5.64 0.72 -21.71
N MET A 223 6.35 0.43 -20.62
CA MET A 223 6.12 1.07 -19.32
C MET A 223 6.28 2.59 -19.42
N LYS A 224 7.30 3.09 -20.12
CA LYS A 224 7.48 4.53 -20.32
C LYS A 224 6.29 5.16 -21.05
N ALA A 225 5.83 4.53 -22.13
CA ALA A 225 4.69 5.02 -22.90
C ALA A 225 3.41 5.00 -22.06
N PHE A 226 3.18 3.91 -21.32
CA PHE A 226 2.06 3.77 -20.41
C PHE A 226 2.06 4.86 -19.33
N LEU A 227 3.19 5.09 -18.66
CA LEU A 227 3.32 6.10 -17.61
C LEU A 227 3.08 7.53 -18.13
N ASP A 228 3.58 7.85 -19.32
CA ASP A 228 3.36 9.17 -19.94
C ASP A 228 1.89 9.41 -20.27
N GLU A 229 1.22 8.41 -20.83
CA GLU A 229 -0.20 8.51 -21.17
C GLU A 229 -1.07 8.59 -19.91
N HIS A 230 -0.80 7.73 -18.92
CA HIS A 230 -1.49 7.74 -17.64
C HIS A 230 -1.34 9.09 -16.92
N GLN A 231 -0.13 9.67 -16.92
CA GLN A 231 0.10 11.00 -16.34
C GLN A 231 -0.72 12.09 -17.03
N LYS A 232 -0.86 12.06 -18.37
CA LYS A 232 -1.69 13.03 -19.11
C LYS A 232 -3.16 12.90 -18.75
N GLN A 233 -3.67 11.67 -18.69
CA GLN A 233 -5.08 11.40 -18.37
C GLN A 233 -5.44 11.86 -16.95
N MET A 234 -4.53 11.68 -16.00
CA MET A 234 -4.75 12.08 -14.60
C MET A 234 -4.42 13.56 -14.32
N GLY A 235 -3.54 14.17 -15.11
CA GLY A 235 -3.12 15.57 -14.99
C GLY A 235 -4.00 16.57 -15.73
N GLY A 236 -4.90 16.11 -16.60
CA GLY A 236 -5.83 16.94 -17.37
C GLY A 236 -7.01 17.52 -16.58
N LYS A 237 -6.72 18.22 -15.48
CA LYS A 237 -7.64 19.19 -14.86
C LYS A 237 -7.25 20.61 -15.24
#